data_AF-A0A0F9FMG2-F1
#
_entry.id   AF-A0A0F9FMG2-F1
#
_cell.length_a   1.000
_cell.length_b   1.000
_cell.length_c   1.000
_cell.angle_alpha   90.00
_cell.angle_beta   90.00
_cell.angle_gamma   90.00
#
_symmetry.space_group_name_H-M   'P 1'
#
loop_
_entity.id
_entity.type
_entity.pdbx_description
1 polymer ?
#
loop_
_entity_poly.entity_id
_entity_poly.type
_entity_poly.pdbx_seq_one_letter_code
_entity_poly.pdbx_strand_id
1 'polypeptide(L)'
;RGRRAWYNPPCCPSNVVRFLPEIGTTIYGKTDNAIYVNQFIGSSTSISLADNDISLVLETAYPWKGGINLKIDRSDCSINNLLLAVLRLNNAAHSITSPP
;
A
#
# COMPACT_ATOMS: atom_id res chain seq x y z
N ARG A 1 -10.42 -12.03 -31.40
CA ARG A 1 -10.17 -13.13 -30.42
C ARG A 1 -10.51 -12.61 -29.03
N GLY A 2 -11.36 -13.29 -28.27
CA GLY A 2 -11.81 -12.88 -26.93
C GLY A 2 -11.14 -13.65 -25.80
N ARG A 3 -11.42 -13.26 -24.54
CA ARG A 3 -11.02 -14.04 -23.35
C ARG A 3 -11.62 -15.45 -23.42
N ARG A 4 -10.85 -16.45 -22.97
CA ARG A 4 -11.29 -17.85 -22.83
C ARG A 4 -11.15 -18.26 -21.38
N ALA A 5 -12.05 -19.13 -20.92
CA ALA A 5 -12.01 -19.63 -19.55
C ALA A 5 -10.75 -20.43 -19.24
N TRP A 6 -10.24 -21.19 -20.22
CA TRP A 6 -9.09 -22.07 -20.04
C TRP A 6 -8.29 -22.21 -21.33
N TYR A 7 -6.97 -22.35 -21.18
CA TYR A 7 -6.03 -22.65 -22.26
C TYR A 7 -5.28 -23.93 -21.90
N ASN A 8 -4.88 -24.72 -22.91
CA ASN A 8 -4.00 -25.86 -22.70
C ASN A 8 -2.67 -25.57 -23.43
N PRO A 9 -1.55 -25.35 -22.72
CA PRO A 9 -1.38 -25.42 -21.27
C PRO A 9 -1.92 -24.18 -20.51
N PRO A 10 -2.39 -24.33 -19.25
CA PRO A 10 -3.08 -23.27 -18.49
C PRO A 10 -2.14 -22.34 -17.70
N CYS A 11 -1.03 -21.87 -18.28
CA CYS A 11 -0.07 -21.03 -17.55
C CYS A 11 -0.65 -19.68 -17.09
N CYS A 12 -1.45 -19.02 -17.93
CA CYS A 12 -2.06 -17.72 -17.60
C CYS A 12 -3.15 -17.80 -16.51
N PRO A 13 -4.19 -18.65 -16.63
CA PRO A 13 -5.24 -18.69 -15.61
C PRO A 13 -4.70 -19.12 -14.24
N SER A 14 -3.79 -20.08 -14.18
CA SER A 14 -3.18 -20.53 -12.92
C SER A 14 -2.37 -19.42 -12.24
N ASN A 15 -1.60 -18.63 -12.98
CA ASN A 15 -0.82 -17.53 -12.41
C ASN A 15 -1.71 -16.41 -11.85
N VAL A 16 -2.81 -16.06 -12.53
CA VAL A 16 -3.74 -15.02 -12.05
C VAL A 16 -4.40 -15.43 -10.74
N VAL A 17 -4.84 -16.69 -10.63
CA VAL A 17 -5.50 -17.19 -9.42
C VAL A 17 -4.56 -17.14 -8.20
N ARG A 18 -3.27 -17.45 -8.37
CA ARG A 18 -2.28 -17.34 -7.28
C ARG A 18 -1.93 -15.89 -6.94
N PHE A 19 -1.85 -15.01 -7.94
CA PHE A 19 -1.40 -13.64 -7.73
C PHE A 19 -2.45 -12.74 -7.06
N LEU A 20 -3.72 -12.87 -7.43
CA LEU A 20 -4.80 -12.01 -6.90
C LEU A 20 -4.83 -11.90 -5.36
N PRO A 21 -4.76 -12.99 -4.57
CA PRO A 21 -4.73 -12.88 -3.11
C PRO A 21 -3.43 -12.25 -2.58
N GLU A 22 -2.31 -12.37 -3.30
CA GLU A 22 -1.01 -11.81 -2.88
C GLU A 22 -0.96 -10.28 -3.05
N ILE A 23 -1.81 -9.67 -3.90
CA ILE A 23 -1.77 -8.23 -4.20
C ILE A 23 -1.84 -7.36 -2.94
N GLY A 24 -2.66 -7.73 -1.95
CA GLY A 24 -2.79 -6.96 -0.71
C GLY A 24 -1.49 -6.81 0.06
N THR A 25 -0.62 -7.82 -0.01
CA THR A 25 0.70 -7.80 0.66
C THR A 25 1.70 -6.89 -0.03
N THR A 26 1.46 -6.54 -1.30
CA THR A 26 2.36 -5.68 -2.08
C THR A 26 2.09 -4.19 -1.90
N ILE A 27 1.05 -3.81 -1.13
CA ILE A 27 0.65 -2.42 -0.91
C ILE A 27 1.72 -1.67 -0.12
N TYR A 28 2.24 -2.28 0.94
CA TYR A 28 3.22 -1.70 1.84
C TYR A 28 4.49 -2.54 1.88
N GLY A 29 5.64 -1.88 1.91
CA GLY A 29 6.92 -2.48 2.27
C GLY A 29 7.41 -1.90 3.60
N LYS A 30 8.17 -2.66 4.38
CA LYS A 30 8.83 -2.14 5.58
C LYS A 30 10.28 -2.57 5.63
N THR A 31 11.09 -1.72 6.24
CA THR A 31 12.44 -2.00 6.72
C THR A 31 12.47 -1.64 8.21
N ASP A 32 13.60 -1.83 8.87
CA ASP A 32 13.73 -1.57 10.31
C ASP A 32 13.38 -0.11 10.67
N ASN A 33 13.66 0.85 9.78
CA ASN A 33 13.50 2.29 10.04
C ASN A 33 12.58 3.04 9.05
N ALA A 34 12.03 2.35 8.03
CA ALA A 34 11.26 3.01 6.98
C ALA A 34 10.07 2.17 6.52
N ILE A 35 8.99 2.85 6.15
CA ILE A 35 7.81 2.27 5.54
C ILE A 35 7.70 2.80 4.11
N TYR A 36 7.44 1.88 3.18
CA TYR A 36 7.29 2.15 1.76
C TYR A 36 5.83 1.95 1.37
N VAL A 37 5.26 2.91 0.63
CA VAL A 37 3.95 2.76 0.00
C VAL A 37 4.19 2.48 -1.48
N ASN A 38 3.86 1.27 -1.92
CA ASN A 38 4.09 0.81 -3.30
C ASN A 38 2.86 0.96 -4.18
N GLN A 39 1.66 0.72 -3.62
CA GLN A 39 0.40 0.77 -4.36
C GLN A 39 -0.58 1.71 -3.67
N PHE A 40 -1.25 2.55 -4.45
CA PHE A 40 -2.30 3.44 -3.95
C PHE A 40 -3.65 2.72 -3.93
N ILE A 41 -3.84 1.84 -2.95
CA ILE A 41 -5.06 1.06 -2.75
C ILE A 41 -5.61 1.37 -1.36
N GLY A 42 -6.90 1.73 -1.31
CA GLY A 42 -7.59 2.00 -0.05
C GLY A 42 -7.43 0.85 0.94
N SER A 43 -6.79 1.11 2.08
CA SER A 43 -6.46 0.07 3.06
C SER A 43 -6.21 0.65 4.45
N SER A 44 -6.46 -0.17 5.46
CA SER A 44 -6.08 0.08 6.86
C SER A 44 -5.12 -1.02 7.30
N THR A 45 -3.99 -0.64 7.87
CA THR A 45 -2.99 -1.60 8.36
C THR A 45 -2.28 -1.08 9.60
N SER A 46 -1.85 -2.00 10.45
CA SER A 46 -1.01 -1.69 11.62
C SER A 46 0.34 -2.36 11.42
N ILE A 47 1.39 -1.56 11.43
CA ILE A 47 2.77 -2.00 11.18
C ILE A 47 3.59 -1.78 12.44
N SER A 48 4.03 -2.88 13.04
CA SER A 48 4.99 -2.86 14.15
C SER A 48 6.41 -2.66 13.60
N LEU A 49 7.06 -1.56 14.02
CA LEU A 49 8.47 -1.23 13.78
C LEU A 49 9.19 -1.24 15.13
N ALA A 50 10.08 -2.21 15.37
CA ALA A 50 10.85 -2.37 16.60
C ALA A 50 10.02 -2.17 17.89
N ASP A 51 9.95 -0.93 18.38
CA ASP A 51 9.27 -0.55 19.63
C ASP A 51 8.01 0.31 19.42
N ASN A 52 7.57 0.55 18.18
CA ASN A 52 6.44 1.41 17.85
C ASN A 52 5.41 0.70 16.96
N ASP A 53 4.15 0.72 17.37
CA ASP A 53 3.03 0.34 16.53
C ASP A 53 2.52 1.58 15.77
N ILE A 54 2.57 1.50 14.44
CA ILE A 54 2.12 2.57 13.54
C ILE A 54 0.87 2.09 12.83
N SER A 55 -0.24 2.79 13.01
CA SER A 55 -1.46 2.58 12.24
C SER A 55 -1.45 3.50 11.02
N LEU A 56 -1.68 2.92 9.84
CA LEU A 56 -1.73 3.62 8.57
C LEU A 56 -3.10 3.40 7.94
N VAL A 57 -3.74 4.50 7.55
CA VAL A 57 -4.99 4.46 6.80
C VAL A 57 -4.80 5.24 5.50
N LEU A 58 -4.84 4.52 4.39
CA LEU A 58 -4.79 5.08 3.05
C LEU A 58 -6.21 5.16 2.50
N GLU A 59 -6.69 6.37 2.27
CA GLU A 59 -7.97 6.67 1.66
C GLU A 59 -7.72 7.22 0.25
N THR A 60 -8.11 6.46 -0.77
CA THR A 60 -7.98 6.91 -2.15
C THR A 60 -9.05 6.30 -3.04
N ALA A 61 -9.44 7.06 -4.06
CA ALA A 61 -10.28 6.58 -5.17
C ALA A 61 -9.45 6.33 -6.44
N TYR A 62 -8.13 6.17 -6.30
CA TYR A 62 -7.26 5.70 -7.38
C TYR A 62 -7.74 4.32 -7.88
N PRO A 63 -7.73 4.03 -9.19
CA PRO A 63 -7.18 4.83 -10.30
C PRO A 63 -8.14 5.88 -10.89
N TRP A 64 -9.36 6.02 -10.37
CA TRP A 64 -10.40 6.89 -10.95
C TRP A 64 -10.23 8.37 -10.61
N LYS A 65 -9.75 8.66 -9.40
CA LYS A 65 -9.41 10.02 -8.94
C LYS A 65 -8.01 10.03 -8.33
N GLY A 66 -7.20 11.03 -8.65
CA GLY A 66 -5.82 11.17 -8.16
C GLY A 66 -5.67 11.70 -6.73
N GLY A 67 -6.77 11.81 -5.98
CA GLY A 67 -6.73 12.24 -4.58
C GLY A 67 -6.27 11.10 -3.67
N ILE A 68 -5.22 11.34 -2.91
CA ILE A 68 -4.63 10.36 -1.98
C ILE A 68 -4.53 11.02 -0.61
N ASN A 69 -5.24 10.46 0.37
CA ASN A 69 -5.17 10.87 1.76
C ASN A 69 -4.53 9.74 2.58
N LEU A 70 -3.42 10.03 3.24
CA LEU A 70 -2.71 9.10 4.11
C LEU A 70 -2.74 9.63 5.54
N LYS A 71 -3.40 8.89 6.42
CA LYS A 71 -3.44 9.13 7.86
C LYS A 71 -2.45 8.19 8.54
N ILE A 72 -1.67 8.75 9.47
CA ILE A 72 -0.63 8.04 10.20
C ILE A 72 -0.91 8.28 11.68
N ASP A 73 -1.35 7.24 12.37
CA ASP A 73 -1.54 7.27 13.82
C ASP A 73 -0.42 6.49 14.49
N ARG A 74 0.21 7.09 15.50
CA ARG A 74 1.28 6.48 16.29
C ARG A 74 0.83 6.36 17.74
N SER A 75 0.99 5.18 18.32
CA SER A 75 0.69 4.95 19.73
C SER A 75 1.74 5.54 20.67
N ASP A 76 2.98 5.69 20.20
CA ASP A 76 4.07 6.28 20.98
C ASP A 76 4.71 7.47 20.24
N CYS A 77 4.85 8.57 20.96
CA CYS A 77 5.32 9.87 20.48
C CYS A 77 6.85 9.96 20.62
N SER A 78 7.57 8.90 20.26
CA SER A 78 9.02 8.98 20.15
C SER A 78 9.37 9.50 18.76
N ILE A 79 10.09 10.63 18.72
CA ILE A 79 10.53 11.33 17.50
C ILE A 79 11.65 10.52 16.83
N ASN A 80 11.33 9.29 16.43
CA ASN A 80 12.19 8.51 15.55
C ASN A 80 11.92 9.00 14.12
N ASN A 81 12.99 9.37 13.42
CA ASN A 81 13.01 9.80 12.02
C ASN A 81 12.45 8.68 11.12
N LEU A 82 11.13 8.52 11.07
CA LEU A 82 10.47 7.58 10.17
C LEU A 82 10.51 8.14 8.76
N LEU A 83 11.24 7.44 7.91
CA LEU A 83 11.24 7.74 6.50
C LEU A 83 10.03 7.05 5.87
N LEU A 84 9.05 7.86 5.48
CA LEU A 84 7.96 7.41 4.63
C LEU A 84 8.37 7.62 3.17
N ALA A 85 8.69 6.53 2.49
CA ALA A 85 9.03 6.55 1.08
C ALA A 85 7.80 6.18 0.24
N VAL A 86 7.15 7.19 -0.33
CA VAL A 86 6.05 6.97 -1.27
C VAL A 86 6.63 6.82 -2.67
N LEU A 87 6.48 5.63 -3.28
CA LEU A 87 6.91 5.41 -4.65
C LEU A 87 6.08 6.30 -5.57
N ARG A 88 6.72 7.30 -6.18
CA ARG A 88 6.08 8.20 -7.14
C ARG A 88 5.61 7.42 -8.36
N LEU A 89 4.30 7.24 -8.49
CA LEU A 89 3.66 7.24 -9.81
C LEU A 89 3.34 8.70 -10.14
N ASN A 90 3.84 9.17 -11.27
CA ASN A 90 3.79 10.57 -11.66
C ASN A 90 2.40 11.20 -11.45
N ASN A 91 2.38 12.38 -10.80
CA ASN A 91 1.31 13.38 -10.86
C ASN A 91 0.07 13.24 -9.93
N ALA A 92 0.17 12.66 -8.74
CA ALA A 92 -0.89 12.76 -7.73
C ALA A 92 -0.61 13.90 -6.72
N ALA A 93 -1.65 14.69 -6.40
CA ALA A 93 -1.60 15.70 -5.34
C ALA A 93 -1.72 14.97 -3.99
N HIS A 94 -0.69 15.07 -3.15
CA HIS A 94 -0.60 14.36 -1.87
C HIS A 94 -0.75 15.35 -0.72
N SER A 95 -1.67 15.09 0.20
CA SER A 95 -1.73 15.74 1.51
C SER A 95 -1.47 14.68 2.58
N ILE A 96 -0.37 14.82 3.31
CA ILE A 96 -0.03 13.98 4.47
C ILE A 96 -0.52 14.73 5.70
N THR A 97 -1.45 14.14 6.45
CA THR A 97 -1.96 14.73 7.69
C THR A 97 -1.60 13.84 8.86
N SER A 98 -0.81 14.35 9.80
CA SER A 98 -0.64 13.76 11.13
C SER A 98 -1.76 14.25 12.06
N PRO A 99 -2.27 13.42 12.98
CA PRO A 99 -3.09 13.90 14.09
C PRO A 99 -2.27 14.85 15.00
N PRO A 100 -2.92 15.76 15.75
CA PRO A 100 -2.27 16.68 16.68
C PRO A 100 -1.66 15.99 17.90
#